data_AF-A0A416MGK8-F1
#
_entry.id   AF-A0A416MGK8-F1
#
_cell.length_a   1.000
_cell.length_b   1.000
_cell.length_c   1.000
_cell.angle_alpha   90.00
_cell.angle_beta   90.00
_cell.angle_gamma   90.00
#
_symmetry.space_group_name_H-M   'P 1'
#
loop_
_entity.id
_entity.type
_entity.pdbx_description
1 polymer ?
#
loop_
_entity_poly.entity_id
_entity_poly.type
_entity_poly.pdbx_seq_one_letter_code
_entity_poly.pdbx_strand_id
1 'polypeptide(L)' 'MHDELLLEVPTAECEAVKTLLVEQMQSAANLRVPLEVSVSVGNSWYETK' A
#
# COMPACT_ATOMS: atom_id res chain seq x y z
N MET A 1 -8.18 -7.21 -0.09
CA MET A 1 -8.92 -8.04 -1.06
C MET A 1 -7.90 -8.88 -1.80
N HIS A 2 -7.77 -10.17 -1.50
CA HIS A 2 -6.73 -11.04 -2.07
C HIS A 2 -5.31 -10.43 -1.93
N ASP A 3 -4.80 -9.78 -2.97
CA ASP A 3 -3.50 -9.11 -3.08
C ASP A 3 -3.53 -7.59 -2.75
N GLU A 4 -4.71 -7.01 -2.57
CA GLU A 4 -4.89 -5.59 -2.25
C GLU A 4 -5.05 -5.35 -0.74
N LEU A 5 -4.46 -4.27 -0.22
CA LEU A 5 -4.73 -3.71 1.11
C LEU A 5 -5.41 -2.35 0.97
N LEU A 6 -6.53 -2.15 1.68
CA LEU A 6 -7.23 -0.87 1.76
C LEU A 6 -7.11 -0.34 3.18
N LEU A 7 -6.63 0.89 3.33
CA LEU A 7 -6.43 1.54 4.62
C LEU A 7 -7.10 2.91 4.63
N GLU A 8 -7.75 3.24 5.73
CA GLU A 8 -8.19 4.59 6.05
C GLU A 8 -7.21 5.19 7.06
N VAL A 9 -6.63 6.35 6.73
CA VAL A 9 -5.60 7.00 7.54
C VAL A 9 -5.83 8.50 7.62
N PRO A 10 -5.41 9.17 8.71
CA PRO A 10 -5.39 10.62 8.75
C PRO A 10 -4.56 11.20 7.60
N THR A 11 -5.03 12.29 6.99
CA THR A 11 -4.33 12.94 5.86
C THR A 11 -2.88 13.31 6.22
N ALA A 12 -2.64 13.71 7.46
CA ALA A 12 -1.30 14.04 7.95
C ALA A 12 -0.33 12.85 7.97
N GLU A 13 -0.83 11.62 8.03
CA GLU A 13 -0.04 10.39 8.11
C GLU A 13 0.03 9.65 6.77
N CYS A 14 -0.69 10.12 5.75
CA CYS A 14 -0.85 9.43 4.47
C CYS A 14 0.48 9.05 3.81
N GLU A 15 1.43 9.99 3.71
CA GLU A 15 2.73 9.71 3.10
C GLU A 15 3.56 8.72 3.93
N ALA A 16 3.52 8.84 5.26
CA ALA A 16 4.26 7.94 6.15
C ALA A 16 3.71 6.50 6.06
N VAL A 17 2.39 6.34 6.06
CA VAL A 17 1.75 5.03 5.92
C VAL A 17 1.98 4.46 4.52
N LYS A 18 1.95 5.28 3.48
CA LYS A 18 2.25 4.86 2.11
C LYS A 18 3.65 4.26 1.98
N THR A 19 4.68 4.94 2.50
CA THR A 19 6.05 4.42 2.50
C THR A 19 6.13 3.11 3.28
N LEU A 20 5.57 3.08 4.49
CA LEU A 20 5.56 1.88 5.33
C LEU A 20 4.89 0.69 4.62
N LEU A 21 3.73 0.92 4.00
CA LEU A 21 2.96 -0.12 3.33
C LEU A 21 3.75 -0.76 2.20
N VAL A 22 4.36 0.06 1.33
CA VAL A 22 5.18 -0.42 0.22
C VAL A 22 6.36 -1.24 0.75
N GLU A 23 7.12 -0.71 1.72
CA GLU A 23 8.28 -1.40 2.27
C GLU A 23 7.93 -2.76 2.90
N GLN A 24 6.87 -2.81 3.71
CA GLN A 24 6.46 -4.05 4.37
C GLN A 24 5.90 -5.07 3.38
N MET A 25 5.11 -4.64 2.39
CA MET A 25 4.56 -5.56 1.39
C MET A 25 5.64 -6.12 0.44
N GLN A 26 6.60 -5.30 0.01
CA GLN A 26 7.71 -5.76 -0.84
C GLN A 26 8.64 -6.74 -0.11
N SER A 27 8.79 -6.59 1.20
CA SER A 27 9.65 -7.44 2.04
C SER A 27 8.92 -8.59 2.75
N ALA A 28 7.62 -8.79 2.47
CA ALA A 28 6.79 -9.78 3.16
C ALA A 28 7.31 -11.23 3.03
N ALA A 29 8.04 -11.54 1.95
CA ALA A 29 8.65 -12.84 1.73
C ALA A 29 9.93 -12.75 0.89
N ASN A 30 10.92 -13.60 1.20
CA ASN A 30 12.12 -13.73 0.39
C ASN A 30 11.87 -14.72 -0.76
N LEU A 31 11.61 -14.18 -1.94
CA LEU A 31 11.31 -14.95 -3.15
C LEU A 31 12.47 -14.82 -4.16
N ARG A 32 12.48 -15.70 -5.16
CA ARG A 32 13.48 -15.63 -6.24
C ARG A 32 13.32 -14.41 -7.16
N VAL A 33 12.17 -13.75 -7.08
CA VAL A 33 11.81 -12.54 -7.81
C VAL A 33 11.28 -11.50 -6.81
N PRO A 34 11.50 -10.20 -7.05
CA PRO A 34 10.98 -9.17 -6.17
C PRO A 34 9.45 -9.11 -6.23
N LEU A 35 8.82 -8.78 -5.10
CA LEU A 35 7.41 -8.40 -5.06
C LEU A 35 7.31 -6.92 -5.40
N GLU A 36 6.54 -6.59 -6.45
CA GLU A 36 6.21 -5.21 -6.79
C GLU A 36 4.89 -4.82 -6.12
N VAL A 37 4.83 -3.60 -5.59
CA VAL A 37 3.67 -3.09 -4.86
C VAL A 37 3.31 -1.73 -5.43
N SER A 38 2.05 -1.58 -5.82
CA SER A 38 1.46 -0.33 -6.27
C SER A 38 0.57 0.24 -5.17
N VAL A 39 0.58 1.56 -5.01
CA VAL A 39 -0.20 2.25 -3.99
C VAL A 39 -0.88 3.49 -4.58
N SER A 40 -2.17 3.62 -4.28
CA SER A 40 -3.02 4.74 -4.70
C SER A 40 -3.69 5.35 -3.47
N VAL A 41 -3.91 6.66 -3.51
CA VAL A 41 -4.55 7.43 -2.43
C VAL A 41 -5.69 8.24 -3.04
N GLY A 42 -6.82 8.27 -2.36
CA GLY A 42 -8.02 8.96 -2.80
C GLY A 42 -8.95 9.23 -1.62
N ASN A 43 -9.87 10.18 -1.77
CA ASN A 43 -10.84 10.53 -0.73
C ASN A 43 -12.08 9.64 -0.76
N SER A 44 -12.16 8.75 -1.75
CA SER A 44 -13.19 7.74 -1.89
C SER A 44 -12.57 6.47 -2.47
N TRP A 45 -13.19 5.31 -2.22
CA TRP A 45 -12.70 4.04 -2.75
C TRP A 45 -12.61 4.04 -4.29
N TYR A 46 -13.48 4.79 -4.97
CA TYR A 46 -13.42 4.89 -6.43
C TYR A 46 -12.14 5.59 -6.92
N GLU A 47 -11.62 6.54 -6.15
CA GLU A 47 -10.38 7.26 -6.46
C GLU A 47 -9.12 6.46 -6.13
N THR A 48 -9.22 5.44 -5.28
CA THR A 48 -8.09 4.60 -4.85
C THR A 48 -7.90 3.34 -5.69
N LYS A 49 -8.79 3.10 -6.66
CA LYS A 49 -8.76 1.95 -7.57
C LYS A 49 -7.73 2.09 -8.68
#